data_AF-A0A3N5RXX8-F1
#
_entry.id   AF-A0A3N5RXX8-F1
#
_cell.length_a   1.000
_cell.length_b   1.000
_cell.length_c   1.000
_cell.angle_alpha   90.00
_cell.angle_beta   90.00
_cell.angle_gamma   90.00
#
_symmetry.space_group_name_H-M   'P 1'
#
loop_
_entity.id
_entity.type
_entity.pdbx_description
1 polymer ?
#
loop_
_entity_poly.entity_id
_entity_poly.type
_entity_poly.pdbx_seq_one_letter_code
_entity_poly.pdbx_strand_id
1 'polypeptide(L)'
;MGEPNINDIRYSLDLIRSTRPEDRTRGIAILSQMKHDPRVIEVFQLLYRDDPDPGVRAAARDALYPQGISAPLPVIRAPTAVEAPPREAPARGPFLVNPANASLVSRYARRPRRRRRIILAMVALALLLAGVFWGLVLPDWWRWYQLNEKGVTTQAVITSLQEQGNGRHVVTYRF
;
A
#
# COMPACT_ATOMS: atom_id res chain seq x y z
N MET A 1 -7.98 -25.30 19.18
CA MET A 1 -8.41 -24.00 18.61
C MET A 1 -7.31 -23.00 18.91
N GLY A 2 -6.66 -22.45 17.88
CA GLY A 2 -5.55 -21.51 18.07
C GLY A 2 -6.08 -20.15 18.55
N GLU A 3 -5.34 -19.50 19.44
CA GLU A 3 -5.64 -18.10 19.79
C GLU A 3 -5.57 -17.23 18.52
N PRO A 4 -6.51 -16.29 18.33
CA PRO A 4 -6.50 -15.40 17.19
C PRO A 4 -5.24 -14.53 17.20
N ASN A 5 -4.54 -14.50 16.06
CA ASN A 5 -3.29 -13.75 15.92
C ASN A 5 -3.58 -12.24 16.01
N ILE A 6 -2.67 -11.45 16.60
CA ILE A 6 -2.78 -9.99 16.69
C ILE A 6 -3.05 -9.32 15.32
N ASN A 7 -2.57 -9.92 14.23
CA ASN A 7 -2.86 -9.46 12.88
C ASN A 7 -4.33 -9.68 12.49
N ASP A 8 -4.93 -10.80 12.89
CA ASP A 8 -6.34 -11.11 12.65
C ASP A 8 -7.24 -10.15 13.43
N ILE A 9 -6.87 -9.82 14.67
CA ILE A 9 -7.57 -8.84 15.50
C ILE A 9 -7.53 -7.45 14.86
N ARG A 10 -6.36 -7.01 14.38
CA ARG A 10 -6.23 -5.72 13.71
C ARG A 10 -7.03 -5.67 12.40
N TYR A 11 -6.98 -6.76 11.64
CA TYR A 11 -7.72 -6.90 10.40
C TYR A 11 -9.24 -6.86 10.63
N SER A 12 -9.75 -7.60 11.61
CA SER A 12 -11.17 -7.61 11.94
C SER A 12 -11.66 -6.25 12.46
N LEU A 13 -10.84 -5.53 13.22
CA LEU A 13 -11.16 -4.16 13.65
C LEU A 13 -11.19 -3.16 12.49
N ASP A 14 -10.31 -3.32 11.49
CA ASP A 14 -10.35 -2.50 10.27
C ASP A 14 -11.62 -2.79 9.46
N LEU A 15 -11.98 -4.06 9.35
CA LEU A 15 -13.22 -4.50 8.70
C LEU A 15 -14.48 -3.93 9.37
N ILE A 16 -14.55 -3.91 10.71
CA ILE A 16 -15.67 -3.33 11.46
C ILE A 16 -15.81 -1.81 11.23
N ARG A 17 -14.72 -1.11 10.92
CA ARG A 17 -14.73 0.33 10.60
C ARG A 17 -15.10 0.62 9.15
N SER A 18 -15.23 -0.40 8.30
CA SER A 18 -15.58 -0.25 6.89
C SER A 18 -16.99 0.31 6.73
N THR A 19 -17.18 1.10 5.67
CA THR A 19 -18.51 1.58 5.27
C THR A 19 -19.39 0.46 4.72
N ARG A 20 -18.81 -0.68 4.32
CA ARG A 20 -19.54 -1.80 3.71
C ARG A 20 -20.07 -2.74 4.79
N PRO A 21 -21.35 -3.12 4.74
CA PRO A 21 -21.94 -4.02 5.74
C PRO A 21 -21.30 -5.41 5.72
N GLU A 22 -20.94 -5.93 4.55
CA GLU A 22 -20.30 -7.25 4.39
C GLU A 22 -18.92 -7.34 5.06
N ASP A 23 -18.15 -6.25 5.00
CA ASP A 23 -16.87 -6.17 5.69
C ASP A 23 -17.09 -6.20 7.21
N ARG A 24 -18.08 -5.45 7.70
CA ARG A 24 -18.39 -5.40 9.14
C ARG A 24 -18.87 -6.76 9.67
N THR A 25 -19.74 -7.47 8.95
CA THR A 25 -20.14 -8.84 9.32
C THR A 25 -18.97 -9.81 9.33
N ARG A 26 -18.07 -9.73 8.34
CA ARG A 26 -16.84 -10.54 8.34
C ARG A 26 -15.95 -10.22 9.54
N GLY A 27 -15.81 -8.94 9.89
CA GLY A 27 -15.09 -8.52 11.09
C GLY A 27 -15.71 -9.07 12.38
N ILE A 28 -17.04 -9.07 12.50
CA ILE A 28 -17.76 -9.69 13.62
C ILE A 28 -17.47 -11.19 13.70
N ALA A 29 -17.52 -11.91 12.58
CA ALA A 29 -17.25 -13.35 12.54
C ALA A 29 -15.85 -13.69 13.06
N ILE A 30 -14.82 -12.91 12.69
CA ILE A 30 -13.45 -13.10 13.19
C ILE A 30 -13.37 -12.77 14.68
N LEU A 31 -13.94 -11.64 15.11
CA LEU A 31 -13.91 -11.24 16.53
C LEU A 31 -14.72 -12.18 17.44
N SER A 32 -15.70 -12.91 16.90
CA SER A 32 -16.54 -13.84 17.68
C SER A 32 -15.73 -14.94 18.36
N GLN A 33 -14.52 -15.24 17.86
CA GLN A 33 -13.58 -16.16 18.49
C GLN A 33 -13.10 -15.66 19.87
N MET A 34 -13.15 -14.34 20.11
CA MET A 34 -12.78 -13.66 21.35
C MET A 34 -14.01 -13.17 22.12
N LYS A 35 -15.15 -13.85 21.99
CA LYS A 35 -16.41 -13.46 22.67
C LYS A 35 -16.34 -13.33 24.20
N HIS A 36 -15.27 -13.82 24.82
CA HIS A 36 -15.03 -13.72 26.27
C HIS A 36 -14.26 -12.44 26.67
N ASP A 37 -13.70 -11.70 25.71
CA ASP A 37 -13.04 -10.42 25.98
C ASP A 37 -14.12 -9.33 26.19
N PRO A 38 -14.13 -8.65 27.36
CA PRO A 38 -15.11 -7.60 27.65
C PRO A 38 -15.11 -6.47 26.60
N ARG A 39 -13.96 -6.15 25.99
CA ARG A 39 -13.85 -5.11 24.97
C ARG A 39 -14.53 -5.51 23.66
N VAL A 40 -14.45 -6.79 23.31
CA VAL A 40 -15.13 -7.32 22.12
C VAL A 40 -16.65 -7.33 22.32
N ILE A 41 -17.09 -7.65 23.53
CA ILE A 41 -18.50 -7.55 23.93
C ILE A 41 -19.01 -6.11 23.78
N GLU A 42 -18.27 -5.11 24.26
CA GLU A 42 -18.64 -3.69 24.09
C GLU A 42 -18.77 -3.29 22.62
N VAL A 43 -17.83 -3.72 21.76
CA VAL A 43 -17.91 -3.47 20.31
C VAL A 43 -19.18 -4.07 19.73
N PHE A 44 -19.51 -5.32 20.07
CA PHE A 44 -20.73 -5.95 19.58
C PHE A 44 -22.00 -5.29 20.11
N GLN A 45 -22.02 -4.84 21.37
CA GLN A 45 -23.16 -4.10 21.91
C GLN A 45 -23.38 -2.78 21.15
N LEU A 46 -22.30 -2.08 20.83
CA LEU A 46 -22.35 -0.83 20.08
C LEU A 46 -22.83 -1.06 18.63
N LEU A 47 -22.32 -2.10 17.96
CA LEU A 47 -22.79 -2.49 16.63
C LEU A 47 -24.26 -2.91 16.65
N TYR A 48 -24.68 -3.68 17.66
CA TYR A 48 -26.07 -4.11 17.80
C TYR A 48 -27.03 -2.91 17.99
N ARG A 49 -26.62 -1.92 18.77
CA ARG A 49 -27.43 -0.75 19.09
C ARG A 49 -27.53 0.25 17.94
N ASP A 50 -26.39 0.57 17.34
CA ASP A 50 -26.28 1.80 16.54
C ASP A 50 -25.95 1.55 15.06
N ASP A 51 -25.58 0.32 14.64
CA ASP A 51 -25.19 0.09 13.24
C ASP A 51 -26.36 0.37 12.28
N PRO A 52 -26.13 1.11 11.18
CA PRO A 52 -27.19 1.45 10.23
C PRO A 52 -27.72 0.22 9.49
N ASP A 53 -26.91 -0.83 9.33
CA ASP A 53 -27.28 -2.03 8.59
C ASP A 53 -27.96 -3.08 9.50
N PRO A 54 -29.18 -3.52 9.16
CA PRO A 54 -29.91 -4.49 9.97
C PRO A 54 -29.25 -5.88 10.02
N GLY A 55 -28.54 -6.28 8.96
CA GLY A 55 -27.81 -7.55 8.91
C GLY A 55 -26.59 -7.55 9.82
N VAL A 56 -25.87 -6.43 9.89
CA VAL A 56 -24.77 -6.24 10.85
C VAL A 56 -25.28 -6.25 12.29
N ARG A 57 -26.42 -5.60 12.58
CA ARG A 57 -27.06 -5.67 13.91
C ARG A 57 -27.44 -7.10 14.28
N ALA A 58 -28.02 -7.85 13.36
CA ALA A 58 -28.37 -9.26 13.58
C ALA A 58 -27.12 -10.10 13.86
N ALA A 59 -26.05 -9.95 13.07
CA ALA A 59 -24.80 -10.66 13.31
C ALA A 59 -24.15 -10.32 14.66
N ALA A 60 -24.16 -9.04 15.06
CA ALA A 60 -23.66 -8.62 16.36
C ALA A 60 -24.50 -9.19 17.52
N ARG A 61 -25.82 -9.23 17.37
CA ARG A 61 -26.73 -9.90 18.32
C ARG A 61 -26.41 -11.38 18.44
N ASP A 62 -26.27 -12.08 17.32
CA ASP A 62 -26.04 -13.52 17.32
C ASP A 62 -24.65 -13.85 17.90
N ALA A 63 -23.66 -12.96 17.73
CA ALA A 63 -22.36 -13.07 18.38
C ALA A 63 -22.42 -12.82 19.91
N LEU A 64 -23.28 -11.92 20.37
CA LEU A 64 -23.51 -11.67 21.81
C LEU A 64 -24.33 -12.77 22.48
N TYR A 65 -25.33 -13.31 21.78
CA TYR A 65 -26.31 -14.26 22.30
C TYR A 65 -26.38 -15.53 21.43
N PRO A 66 -25.30 -16.32 21.35
CA PRO A 66 -25.23 -17.48 20.45
C PRO A 66 -26.20 -18.63 20.83
N GLN A 67 -26.90 -18.56 21.97
CA GLN A 67 -27.79 -19.61 22.47
C GLN A 67 -29.30 -19.28 22.38
N GLY A 68 -29.71 -18.32 21.55
CA GLY A 68 -31.14 -18.06 21.33
C GLY A 68 -31.90 -17.53 22.54
N ILE A 69 -31.19 -17.12 23.60
CA ILE A 69 -31.78 -16.30 24.67
C ILE A 69 -32.23 -15.01 23.97
N SER A 70 -33.54 -14.76 23.98
CA SER A 70 -34.14 -13.58 23.38
C SER A 70 -33.43 -12.34 23.88
N ALA A 71 -32.53 -11.79 23.07
CA ALA A 71 -31.93 -10.51 23.33
C ALA A 71 -33.06 -9.47 23.33
N PRO A 72 -33.11 -8.53 24.30
CA PRO A 72 -34.04 -7.42 24.22
C PRO A 72 -33.78 -6.70 22.89
N LEU A 73 -34.78 -6.70 21.99
CA LEU A 73 -34.68 -6.01 20.71
C LEU A 73 -34.20 -4.57 20.98
N PRO A 74 -33.26 -4.04 20.19
CA PRO A 74 -32.89 -2.66 20.36
C PRO A 74 -34.15 -1.86 20.06
N VAL A 75 -34.57 -1.02 21.01
CA VAL A 75 -35.71 -0.13 20.81
C VAL A 75 -35.36 0.77 19.63
N ILE A 76 -35.90 0.44 18.46
CA ILE A 76 -35.88 1.32 17.31
C ILE A 76 -36.74 2.50 17.73
N ARG A 77 -36.11 3.58 18.20
CA ARG A 77 -36.81 4.87 18.31
C ARG A 77 -37.18 5.23 16.88
N ALA A 78 -38.42 4.94 16.50
CA ALA A 78 -39.02 5.53 15.32
C ALA A 78 -38.78 7.04 15.43
N PRO A 79 -38.22 7.69 14.41
CA PRO A 79 -38.08 9.13 14.45
C PRO A 79 -39.50 9.69 14.53
N THR A 80 -39.85 10.26 15.67
CA THR A 80 -41.01 11.15 15.77
C THR A 80 -40.83 12.20 14.68
N ALA A 81 -41.70 12.14 13.68
CA ALA A 81 -41.80 13.09 12.60
C ALA A 81 -42.18 14.45 13.21
N VAL A 82 -41.16 15.18 13.65
CA VAL A 82 -41.24 16.62 13.81
C VAL A 82 -40.46 17.17 12.64
N GLU A 83 -41.20 17.78 11.73
CA GLU A 83 -40.75 18.44 10.51
C GLU A 83 -39.66 19.47 10.85
N ALA A 84 -38.42 19.03 10.84
CA ALA A 84 -37.23 19.88 10.91
C ALA A 84 -36.68 20.03 9.49
N PRO A 85 -36.20 21.22 9.10
CA PRO A 85 -35.72 21.49 7.75
C PRO A 85 -34.65 20.48 7.34
N PRO A 86 -34.53 20.16 6.03
CA PRO A 86 -33.72 19.05 5.55
C PRO A 86 -32.25 19.25 5.96
N ARG A 87 -31.88 18.66 7.10
CA ARG A 87 -30.49 18.47 7.47
C ARG A 87 -29.96 17.41 6.54
N GLU A 88 -29.13 17.84 5.60
CA GLU A 88 -28.25 16.99 4.80
C GLU A 88 -27.79 15.80 5.65
N ALA A 89 -28.11 14.59 5.19
CA ALA A 89 -27.68 13.37 5.84
C ALA A 89 -26.17 13.48 6.13
N PRO A 90 -25.69 13.29 7.38
CA PRO A 90 -24.28 13.41 7.67
C PRO A 90 -23.53 12.44 6.77
N ALA A 91 -22.67 13.01 5.94
CA ALA A 91 -21.88 12.32 4.94
C ALA A 91 -21.29 11.03 5.52
N ARG A 92 -21.45 9.93 4.77
CA ARG A 92 -20.88 8.59 4.96
C ARG A 92 -19.47 8.63 5.58
N GLY A 93 -19.39 8.75 6.90
CA GLY A 93 -18.17 8.69 7.69
C GLY A 93 -18.01 7.32 8.33
N PRO A 94 -16.78 6.90 8.70
CA PRO A 94 -16.56 5.62 9.35
C PRO A 94 -17.39 5.54 10.64
N PHE A 95 -18.20 4.49 10.73
CA PHE A 95 -19.01 4.17 11.89
C PHE A 95 -18.06 3.80 13.06
N LEU A 96 -18.37 4.23 14.29
CA LEU A 96 -17.53 4.11 15.52
C LEU A 96 -16.48 5.21 15.75
N VAL A 97 -16.64 6.41 15.21
CA VAL A 97 -15.83 7.56 15.64
C VAL A 97 -16.60 8.34 16.71
N ASN A 98 -16.15 8.23 17.96
CA ASN A 98 -16.58 9.16 19.02
C ASN A 98 -16.39 10.61 18.50
N PRO A 99 -17.41 11.48 18.51
CA PRO A 99 -17.31 12.84 17.99
C PRO A 99 -16.18 13.64 18.67
N ALA A 100 -15.87 13.37 19.95
CA ALA A 100 -14.75 13.97 20.65
C ALA A 100 -13.37 13.57 20.06
N ASN A 101 -13.29 12.39 19.44
CA ASN A 101 -12.07 11.86 18.83
C ASN A 101 -12.04 12.02 17.29
N ALA A 102 -13.05 12.65 16.68
CA ALA A 102 -13.13 12.78 15.23
C ALA A 102 -11.96 13.56 14.61
N SER A 103 -11.44 14.56 15.32
CA SER A 103 -10.25 15.32 14.92
C SER A 103 -8.96 14.49 14.97
N LEU A 104 -8.87 13.54 15.90
CA LEU A 104 -7.73 12.61 16.00
C LEU A 104 -7.84 11.52 14.93
N VAL A 105 -9.01 10.91 14.78
CA VAL A 105 -9.24 9.88 13.75
C VAL A 105 -9.04 10.45 12.35
N SER A 106 -9.46 11.68 12.06
CA SER A 106 -9.18 12.32 10.75
C SER A 106 -7.70 12.59 10.50
N ARG A 107 -6.88 12.80 11.55
CA ARG A 107 -5.41 12.91 11.43
C ARG A 107 -4.76 11.55 11.12
N TYR A 108 -5.27 10.46 11.69
CA TYR A 108 -4.75 9.10 11.46
C TYR A 108 -5.32 8.39 10.21
N ALA A 109 -6.58 8.63 9.86
CA ALA A 109 -7.27 8.09 8.68
C ALA A 109 -6.77 8.70 7.38
N ARG A 110 -6.10 9.86 7.44
CA ARG A 110 -5.21 10.34 6.40
C ARG A 110 -3.95 9.47 6.36
N ARG A 111 -4.08 8.18 6.01
CA ARG A 111 -2.96 7.43 5.42
C ARG A 111 -2.38 8.33 4.34
N PRO A 112 -1.10 8.72 4.41
CA PRO A 112 -0.59 9.77 3.56
C PRO A 112 -0.47 9.22 2.13
N ARG A 113 -1.54 9.34 1.33
CA ARG A 113 -1.51 9.21 -0.12
C ARG A 113 -0.36 10.05 -0.71
N ARG A 114 -0.02 11.15 -0.02
CA ARG A 114 1.15 12.00 -0.27
C ARG A 114 2.48 11.23 -0.19
N ARG A 115 2.68 10.34 0.81
CA ARG A 115 3.94 9.57 0.97
C ARG A 115 4.14 8.58 -0.17
N ARG A 116 3.07 7.89 -0.60
CA ARG A 116 3.13 6.98 -1.76
C ARG A 116 3.42 7.73 -3.07
N ARG A 117 2.83 8.92 -3.27
CA ARG A 117 3.13 9.78 -4.42
C ARG A 117 4.57 10.29 -4.43
N ILE A 118 5.13 10.64 -3.27
CA ILE A 118 6.53 11.05 -3.15
C ILE A 118 7.47 9.89 -3.47
N ILE A 119 7.20 8.68 -2.94
CA ILE A 119 8.01 7.50 -3.26
C ILE A 119 7.97 7.20 -4.76
N LEU A 120 6.79 7.24 -5.38
CA LEU A 120 6.68 7.03 -6.83
C LEU A 120 7.42 8.11 -7.63
N ALA A 121 7.36 9.38 -7.22
CA ALA A 121 8.09 10.46 -7.86
C ALA A 121 9.61 10.29 -7.72
N MET A 122 10.09 9.87 -6.55
CA MET A 122 11.51 9.56 -6.33
C MET A 122 11.99 8.40 -7.19
N VAL A 123 11.18 7.33 -7.30
CA VAL A 123 11.48 6.18 -8.17
C VAL A 123 11.50 6.61 -9.64
N ALA A 124 10.52 7.38 -10.09
CA ALA A 124 10.49 7.89 -11.45
C ALA A 124 11.71 8.77 -11.77
N LEU A 125 12.11 9.65 -10.82
CA LEU A 125 13.31 10.47 -10.97
C LEU A 125 14.59 9.63 -11.02
N ALA A 126 14.70 8.60 -10.17
CA ALA A 126 15.85 7.69 -10.16
C ALA A 126 15.96 6.92 -11.50
N LEU A 127 14.84 6.45 -12.06
CA LEU A 127 14.82 5.79 -13.36
C LEU A 127 15.22 6.75 -14.50
N LEU A 128 14.76 8.00 -14.45
CA LEU A 128 15.15 9.03 -15.42
C LEU A 128 16.66 9.31 -15.38
N LEU A 129 17.21 9.51 -14.18
CA LEU A 129 18.64 9.73 -13.99
C LEU A 129 19.47 8.52 -14.43
N ALA A 130 19.01 7.31 -14.11
CA ALA A 130 19.66 6.09 -14.58
C ALA A 130 19.67 6.01 -16.11
N GLY A 131 18.53 6.30 -16.76
CA GLY A 131 18.44 6.31 -18.23
C GLY A 131 19.38 7.34 -18.88
N VAL A 132 19.43 8.56 -18.33
CA VAL A 132 20.37 9.61 -18.80
C VAL A 132 21.82 9.18 -18.59
N PHE A 133 22.15 8.63 -17.43
CA PHE A 133 23.50 8.14 -17.13
C PHE A 133 23.93 7.04 -18.09
N TRP A 134 23.06 6.05 -18.35
CA TRP A 134 23.31 5.02 -19.34
C TRP A 134 23.49 5.62 -20.74
N GLY A 135 22.66 6.59 -21.14
CA GLY A 135 22.80 7.26 -22.45
C GLY A 135 24.14 8.00 -22.63
N LEU A 136 24.75 8.49 -21.55
CA LEU A 136 26.08 9.13 -21.56
C LEU A 136 27.24 8.13 -21.56
N VAL A 137 27.09 6.99 -20.87
CA VAL A 137 28.16 5.99 -20.74
C VAL A 137 28.19 5.01 -21.92
N LEU A 138 27.03 4.71 -22.53
CA LEU A 138 26.92 3.80 -23.67
C LEU A 138 27.86 4.13 -24.86
N PRO A 139 28.00 5.40 -25.30
CA PRO A 139 28.84 5.74 -26.44
C PRO A 139 30.32 5.42 -26.20
N ASP A 140 30.84 5.74 -25.03
CA ASP A 140 32.25 5.52 -24.70
C ASP A 140 32.54 4.04 -24.43
N TRP A 141 31.61 3.33 -23.78
CA TRP A 141 31.71 1.89 -23.61
C TRP A 141 31.66 1.15 -24.95
N TRP A 142 30.78 1.58 -25.87
CA TRP A 142 30.70 1.01 -27.21
C TRP A 142 31.95 1.28 -28.05
N ARG A 143 32.53 2.48 -27.95
CA ARG A 143 33.82 2.80 -28.59
C ARG A 143 34.94 1.96 -28.02
N TRP A 144 35.04 1.83 -26.71
CA TRP A 144 36.03 0.97 -26.05
C TRP A 144 35.86 -0.50 -26.47
N TYR A 145 34.62 -1.00 -26.51
CA TYR A 145 34.31 -2.36 -26.94
C TYR A 145 34.74 -2.60 -28.40
N GLN A 146 34.42 -1.67 -29.30
CA GLN A 146 34.87 -1.76 -30.70
C GLN A 146 36.39 -1.69 -30.83
N LEU A 147 37.07 -0.87 -30.04
CA LEU A 147 38.54 -0.79 -30.01
C LEU A 147 39.15 -2.11 -29.54
N ASN A 148 38.52 -2.79 -28.57
CA ASN A 148 38.97 -4.09 -28.07
C ASN A 148 38.72 -5.23 -29.06
N GLU A 149 37.59 -5.25 -29.76
CA GLU A 149 37.28 -6.30 -30.75
C GLU A 149 38.03 -6.11 -32.06
N LYS A 150 38.13 -4.88 -32.58
CA LYS A 150 38.67 -4.61 -33.91
C LYS A 150 40.14 -4.22 -33.92
N GLY A 151 40.70 -3.95 -32.73
CA GLY A 151 42.03 -3.35 -32.60
C GLY A 151 42.07 -1.92 -33.12
N VAL A 152 43.08 -1.15 -32.70
CA VAL A 152 43.26 0.22 -33.19
C VAL A 152 44.07 0.19 -34.48
N THR A 153 43.43 0.41 -35.63
CA THR A 153 44.15 0.62 -36.90
C THR A 153 44.61 2.07 -36.99
N THR A 154 45.82 2.36 -36.51
CA THR A 154 46.45 3.68 -36.70
C THR A 154 47.27 3.67 -37.99
N GLN A 155 47.13 4.71 -38.83
CA GLN A 155 48.01 4.89 -39.99
C GLN A 155 49.42 5.25 -39.48
N ALA A 156 50.32 4.28 -39.46
CA ALA A 156 51.73 4.53 -39.19
C ALA A 156 52.44 4.95 -40.47
N VAL A 157 53.28 5.98 -40.40
CA VAL A 157 54.14 6.38 -41.52
C VAL A 157 55.46 5.64 -41.39
N ILE A 158 55.87 4.93 -42.45
CA ILE A 158 57.17 4.25 -42.50
C ILE A 158 58.25 5.33 -42.64
N THR A 159 58.95 5.62 -41.54
CA THR A 159 59.99 6.66 -41.49
C THR A 159 61.34 6.17 -42.01
N SER A 160 61.65 4.89 -41.85
CA SER A 160 62.89 4.32 -42.41
C SER A 160 62.77 2.82 -42.65
N LEU A 161 63.33 2.38 -43.77
CA LEU A 161 63.55 0.99 -44.12
C LEU A 161 65.06 0.77 -44.16
N GLN A 162 65.62 0.06 -43.20
CA GLN A 162 67.04 -0.29 -43.20
C GLN A 162 67.20 -1.78 -43.52
N GLU A 163 68.03 -2.08 -44.51
CA GLU A 163 68.40 -3.45 -44.84
C GLU A 163 69.54 -3.89 -43.92
N GLN A 164 69.21 -4.78 -43.00
CA GLN A 164 70.16 -5.44 -42.13
C GLN A 164 70.54 -6.73 -42.85
N GLY A 165 71.75 -6.79 -43.40
CA GLY A 165 72.18 -7.81 -44.36
C GLY A 165 71.75 -9.26 -44.06
N ASN A 166 71.72 -10.08 -45.11
CA ASN A 166 71.07 -11.41 -45.18
C ASN A 166 69.55 -11.34 -45.49
N GLY A 167 69.13 -10.32 -46.26
CA GLY A 167 67.75 -10.18 -46.77
C GLY A 167 66.71 -9.80 -45.72
N ARG A 168 67.13 -9.28 -44.56
CA ARG A 168 66.23 -8.85 -43.49
C ARG A 168 66.09 -7.34 -43.52
N HIS A 169 64.85 -6.85 -43.50
CA HIS A 169 64.56 -5.43 -43.40
C HIS A 169 64.03 -5.10 -42.02
N VAL A 170 64.59 -4.07 -41.39
CA VAL A 170 64.07 -3.48 -40.16
C VAL A 170 63.25 -2.25 -40.56
N VAL A 171 61.95 -2.31 -40.31
CA VAL A 171 61.01 -1.22 -40.57
C VAL A 171 60.81 -0.44 -39.28
N THR A 172 61.13 0.85 -39.30
CA THR A 172 60.87 1.74 -38.16
C THR A 172 59.59 2.54 -38.41
N TYR A 173 58.59 2.27 -37.59
CA TYR A 173 57.30 2.94 -37.63
C TYR A 173 57.29 4.15 -36.68
N ARG A 174 56.67 5.24 -37.13
CA ARG A 174 56.28 6.36 -36.26
C ARG A 174 54.74 6.42 -36.24
N PHE A 175 54.18 6.39 -35.05
CA PHE A 175 52.74 6.50 -34.78
C PHE A 175 52.34 7.95 -34.51
#